data_AF-A0A2G9YZE5-F1
#
_entry.id   AF-A0A2G9YZE5-F1
#
_cell.length_a   1.000
_cell.length_b   1.000
_cell.length_c   1.000
_cell.angle_alpha   90.00
_cell.angle_beta   90.00
_cell.angle_gamma   90.00
#
_symmetry.space_group_name_H-M   'P 1'
#
loop_
_entity.id
_entity.type
_entity.pdbx_description
1 polymer ?
#
loop_
_entity_poly.entity_id
_entity_poly.type
_entity_poly.pdbx_seq_one_letter_code
_entity_poly.pdbx_strand_id
1 'polypeptide(L)'
;MGYLLADGKINFSPENKVFVGELALDGRLRPIKGALSFAIACRVKGFAELILPKENAIEAGLIKEVKVIGAENLKEVIDYLQAKKEILPRKTDIKDFLSIPNYPVDLGYI
;
A
#
# COMPACT_ATOMS: atom_id res chain seq x y z
N MET A 1 -5.07 13.67 1.74
CA MET A 1 -4.22 14.16 0.63
C MET A 1 -4.82 15.35 -0.09
N GLY A 2 -6.04 15.26 -0.64
CA GLY A 2 -6.67 16.38 -1.38
C GLY A 2 -6.66 17.71 -0.63
N TYR A 3 -7.04 17.71 0.67
CA TYR A 3 -6.95 18.91 1.51
C TYR A 3 -5.54 19.50 1.57
N LEU A 4 -4.51 18.70 1.88
CA LEU A 4 -3.14 19.18 2.03
C LEU A 4 -2.56 19.73 0.72
N LEU A 5 -2.94 19.14 -0.41
CA LEU A 5 -2.52 19.61 -1.73
C LEU A 5 -3.20 20.93 -2.08
N ALA A 6 -4.51 21.05 -1.81
CA ALA A 6 -5.26 22.29 -2.04
C ALA A 6 -4.81 23.44 -1.13
N ASP A 7 -4.45 23.12 0.12
CA ASP A 7 -3.91 24.06 1.13
C ASP A 7 -2.44 24.45 0.87
N GLY A 8 -1.81 23.92 -0.19
CA GLY A 8 -0.42 24.22 -0.56
C GLY A 8 0.64 23.69 0.41
N LYS A 9 0.27 22.86 1.39
CA LYS A 9 1.20 22.27 2.37
C LYS A 9 2.09 21.19 1.78
N ILE A 10 1.66 20.59 0.68
CA ILE A 10 2.40 19.58 -0.07
C ILE A 10 2.31 19.88 -1.55
N ASN A 11 3.35 19.53 -2.30
CA ASN A 11 3.42 19.75 -3.75
C ASN A 11 3.86 18.46 -4.43
N PHE A 12 2.97 17.85 -5.21
CA PHE A 12 3.21 16.66 -6.02
C PHE A 12 2.14 16.58 -7.12
N SER A 13 2.43 15.87 -8.21
CA SER A 13 1.39 15.56 -9.21
C SER A 13 0.57 14.36 -8.75
N PRO A 14 -0.76 14.49 -8.58
CA PRO A 14 -1.63 13.39 -8.18
C PRO A 14 -1.96 12.44 -9.35
N GLU A 15 -1.61 12.80 -10.59
CA GLU A 15 -1.91 12.00 -11.77
C GLU A 15 -1.28 10.60 -11.68
N ASN A 16 -2.03 9.59 -12.13
CA ASN A 16 -1.62 8.18 -12.13
C ASN A 16 -1.31 7.58 -10.74
N LYS A 17 -1.69 8.27 -9.65
CA LYS A 17 -1.53 7.80 -8.27
C LYS A 17 -2.88 7.52 -7.63
N VAL A 18 -2.97 6.42 -6.89
CA VAL A 18 -4.13 6.06 -6.07
C VAL A 18 -3.69 5.99 -4.61
N PHE A 19 -4.49 6.58 -3.73
CA PHE A 19 -4.25 6.58 -2.28
C PHE A 19 -5.40 5.83 -1.61
N VAL A 20 -5.09 4.78 -0.85
CA VAL A 20 -6.09 3.98 -0.14
C VAL A 20 -5.61 3.70 1.27
N GLY A 21 -6.44 3.95 2.27
CA GLY A 21 -6.11 3.72 3.67
C GLY A 21 -6.99 4.54 4.59
N GLU A 22 -7.04 4.17 5.85
CA GLU A 22 -7.66 4.97 6.90
C GLU A 22 -6.60 5.78 7.64
N LEU A 23 -6.91 7.02 7.99
CA LEU A 23 -6.01 7.89 8.75
C LEU A 23 -6.52 8.03 10.18
N ALA A 24 -5.71 7.61 11.14
CA ALA A 24 -5.97 7.86 12.55
C ALA A 24 -5.59 9.30 12.95
N LEU A 25 -6.17 9.81 14.04
CA LEU A 25 -5.91 11.17 14.53
C LEU A 25 -4.45 11.40 14.95
N ASP A 26 -3.75 10.35 15.35
CA ASP A 26 -2.31 10.37 15.66
C ASP A 26 -1.43 10.31 14.41
N GLY A 27 -2.02 10.31 13.22
CA GLY A 27 -1.33 10.32 11.94
C GLY A 27 -0.96 8.94 11.40
N ARG A 28 -1.23 7.84 12.11
CA ARG A 28 -0.98 6.48 11.62
C ARG A 28 -1.92 6.10 10.48
N LEU A 29 -1.40 5.35 9.51
CA LEU A 29 -2.21 4.72 8.48
C LEU A 29 -2.69 3.37 8.99
N ARG A 30 -4.02 3.18 9.01
CA ARG A 30 -4.65 1.93 9.44
C ARG A 30 -4.97 1.05 8.23
N PRO A 31 -4.76 -0.27 8.36
CA PRO A 31 -4.98 -1.20 7.27
C PRO A 31 -6.44 -1.26 6.85
N ILE A 32 -6.67 -1.42 5.55
CA ILE A 32 -7.98 -1.62 4.93
C ILE A 32 -8.14 -3.06 4.45
N LYS A 33 -9.37 -3.46 4.12
CA LYS A 33 -9.65 -4.76 3.51
C LYS A 33 -9.60 -4.68 1.98
N GLY A 34 -9.14 -5.75 1.34
CA GLY A 34 -9.17 -5.90 -0.12
C GLY A 34 -8.10 -5.10 -0.85
N ALA A 35 -6.89 -5.01 -0.30
CA ALA A 35 -5.80 -4.27 -0.93
C ALA A 35 -5.42 -4.86 -2.30
N LEU A 36 -5.54 -6.19 -2.47
CA LEU A 36 -5.38 -6.84 -3.77
C LEU A 36 -6.38 -6.32 -4.81
N SER A 37 -7.66 -6.16 -4.42
CA SER A 37 -8.70 -5.66 -5.32
C SER A 37 -8.38 -4.25 -5.81
N PHE A 38 -7.86 -3.38 -4.94
CA PHE A 38 -7.40 -2.05 -5.33
C PHE A 38 -6.21 -2.11 -6.29
N ALA A 39 -5.23 -2.98 -6.03
CA ALA A 39 -4.10 -3.16 -6.93
C ALA A 39 -4.52 -3.67 -8.32
N ILE A 40 -5.45 -4.62 -8.38
CA ILE A 40 -6.05 -5.10 -9.64
C ILE A 40 -6.77 -3.96 -10.36
N ALA A 41 -7.57 -3.16 -9.64
CA ALA A 41 -8.27 -2.02 -10.22
C ALA A 41 -7.29 -0.97 -10.78
N CYS A 42 -6.17 -0.72 -10.08
CA CYS A 42 -5.11 0.16 -10.56
C CYS A 42 -4.54 -0.35 -11.89
N ARG A 43 -4.19 -1.64 -11.96
CA ARG A 43 -3.71 -2.27 -13.20
C ARG A 43 -4.71 -2.14 -14.34
N VAL A 44 -5.98 -2.48 -14.11
CA VAL A 44 -7.04 -2.46 -15.14
C VAL A 44 -7.30 -1.04 -15.64
N LYS A 45 -7.25 -0.03 -14.76
CA LYS A 45 -7.50 1.37 -15.11
C LYS A 45 -6.25 2.14 -15.53
N GLY A 46 -5.08 1.50 -15.55
CA GLY A 46 -3.82 2.12 -15.96
C GLY A 46 -3.20 3.07 -14.94
N PHE A 47 -3.57 3.00 -13.66
CA PHE A 47 -2.88 3.75 -12.61
C PHE A 47 -1.50 3.13 -12.32
N ALA A 48 -0.46 3.94 -12.41
CA ALA A 48 0.92 3.49 -12.27
C ALA A 48 1.32 3.20 -10.82
N GLU A 49 0.69 3.87 -9.86
CA GLU A 49 1.16 3.86 -8.47
C GLU A 49 0.02 3.78 -7.45
N LEU A 50 0.18 2.89 -6.46
CA LEU A 50 -0.75 2.68 -5.36
C LEU A 50 -0.03 2.92 -4.04
N ILE A 51 -0.48 3.92 -3.27
CA ILE A 51 0.04 4.27 -1.96
C ILE A 51 -0.97 3.85 -0.90
N LEU A 52 -0.54 3.01 0.04
CA LEU A 52 -1.42 2.39 1.04
C LEU A 52 -0.69 2.05 2.36
N PRO A 53 -1.40 1.63 3.43
CA PRO A 53 -0.77 1.19 4.67
C PRO A 53 0.28 0.09 4.42
N LYS A 54 1.39 0.14 5.15
CA LYS A 54 2.51 -0.80 4.99
C LYS A 54 2.09 -2.27 5.09
N GLU A 55 1.15 -2.59 5.98
CA GLU A 55 0.61 -3.95 6.15
C GLU A 55 -0.12 -4.42 4.89
N ASN A 56 -0.88 -3.54 4.24
CA ASN A 56 -1.60 -3.86 3.01
C ASN A 56 -0.70 -4.00 1.78
N ALA A 57 0.49 -3.38 1.81
CA ALA A 57 1.42 -3.43 0.69
C ALA A 57 1.87 -4.87 0.37
N ILE A 58 1.88 -5.77 1.37
CA ILE A 58 2.21 -7.19 1.16
C ILE A 58 1.20 -7.83 0.18
N GLU A 59 -0.09 -7.65 0.43
CA GLU A 59 -1.17 -8.20 -0.39
C GLU A 59 -1.23 -7.52 -1.77
N ALA A 60 -1.17 -6.19 -1.80
CA ALA A 60 -1.19 -5.42 -3.04
C ALA A 60 0.03 -5.70 -3.95
N GLY A 61 1.20 -5.99 -3.35
CA GLY A 61 2.44 -6.27 -4.05
C GLY A 61 2.45 -7.56 -4.89
N LEU A 62 1.37 -8.36 -4.83
CA LEU A 62 1.14 -9.47 -5.75
C LEU A 62 0.93 -9.00 -7.20
N ILE A 63 0.48 -7.75 -7.40
CA ILE A 63 0.33 -7.13 -8.72
C ILE A 63 1.63 -6.41 -9.08
N LYS A 64 2.42 -7.02 -9.96
CA LYS A 64 3.79 -6.57 -10.29
C LYS A 64 3.82 -5.37 -11.23
N GLU A 65 2.71 -5.11 -11.92
CA GLU A 65 2.52 -4.05 -12.91
C GLU A 65 2.20 -2.69 -12.28
N VAL A 66 1.88 -2.66 -10.98
CA VAL A 66 1.57 -1.44 -10.24
C VAL A 66 2.69 -1.16 -9.24
N LYS A 67 3.15 0.09 -9.17
CA LYS A 67 4.12 0.52 -8.15
C LYS A 67 3.43 0.62 -6.80
N VAL A 68 3.54 -0.41 -5.97
CA VAL A 68 2.92 -0.47 -4.64
C VAL A 68 3.83 0.12 -3.57
N ILE A 69 3.39 1.19 -2.92
CA ILE A 69 4.14 1.92 -1.89
C ILE A 69 3.44 1.80 -0.55
N GLY A 70 4.08 1.10 0.39
CA GLY A 70 3.59 0.93 1.76
C GLY A 70 4.16 2.00 2.70
N ALA A 71 3.28 2.71 3.43
CA ALA A 71 3.68 3.69 4.44
C ALA A 71 3.01 3.40 5.80
N GLU A 72 3.67 3.73 6.90
CA GLU A 72 3.15 3.52 8.26
C GLU A 72 2.29 4.68 8.77
N ASN A 73 2.53 5.89 8.26
CA ASN A 73 1.88 7.11 8.72
C ASN A 73 1.84 8.17 7.61
N LEU A 74 1.03 9.21 7.82
CA LEU A 74 0.85 10.29 6.86
C LEU A 74 2.16 11.03 6.56
N LYS A 75 3.06 11.19 7.55
CA LYS A 75 4.34 11.88 7.36
C LYS A 75 5.22 11.14 6.35
N GLU A 76 5.27 9.82 6.41
CA GLU A 76 6.01 9.02 5.43
C GLU A 76 5.46 9.17 4.01
N VAL A 77 4.14 9.23 3.84
CA VAL A 77 3.52 9.49 2.53
C VAL A 77 3.95 10.86 1.99
N ILE A 78 3.95 11.89 2.85
CA ILE A 78 4.35 13.24 2.45
C ILE A 78 5.84 13.28 2.09
N ASP A 79 6.70 12.73 2.94
CA ASP A 79 8.14 12.69 2.70
C ASP A 79 8.47 11.92 1.42
N TYR A 80 7.74 10.84 1.16
CA TYR A 80 7.83 10.09 -0.09
C TYR A 80 7.48 10.92 -1.32
N LEU A 81 6.32 11.58 -1.31
CA LEU A 81 5.84 12.39 -2.44
C LEU A 81 6.70 13.63 -2.71
N GLN A 82 7.38 14.15 -1.67
CA GLN A 82 8.30 15.26 -1.77
C GLN A 82 9.75 14.83 -2.06
N ALA A 83 9.99 13.55 -2.34
CA ALA A 83 11.32 12.98 -2.57
C ALA A 83 12.31 13.20 -1.40
N LYS A 84 11.80 13.39 -0.18
CA LYS A 84 12.60 13.50 1.06
C LYS A 84 12.90 12.12 1.66
N LYS A 85 12.09 11.12 1.33
CA LYS A 85 12.27 9.73 1.74
C LYS A 85 12.05 8.81 0.55
N GLU A 86 12.99 7.91 0.29
CA GLU A 86 12.78 6.84 -0.66
C GLU A 86 12.01 5.69 0.02
N ILE A 87 10.94 5.23 -0.65
CA ILE A 87 10.23 4.01 -0.28
C ILE A 87 10.25 3.09 -1.49
N LEU A 88 10.86 1.93 -1.35
CA LEU A 88 10.97 0.98 -2.44
C LEU A 88 9.61 0.30 -2.71
N PRO A 89 9.26 0.06 -3.99
CA PRO A 89 8.04 -0.63 -4.33
C PRO A 89 8.00 -2.05 -3.73
N ARG A 90 6.89 -2.40 -3.09
CA ARG A 90 6.65 -3.75 -2.58
C ARG A 90 6.32 -4.67 -3.75
N LYS A 91 7.15 -5.70 -3.91
CA LYS A 91 6.88 -6.87 -4.74
C LYS A 91 6.71 -8.07 -3.83
N THR A 92 5.65 -8.82 -4.03
CA THR A 92 5.34 -10.02 -3.25
C THR A 92 5.19 -11.19 -4.21
N ASP A 93 5.93 -12.27 -3.96
CA ASP A 93 5.72 -13.51 -4.69
C ASP A 93 4.62 -14.34 -4.04
N ILE A 94 3.82 -15.02 -4.87
CA ILE A 94 2.67 -15.79 -4.42
C ILE A 94 3.07 -16.92 -3.45
N LYS A 95 4.27 -17.49 -3.62
CA LYS A 95 4.80 -18.53 -2.72
C LYS A 95 5.03 -17.99 -1.32
N ASP A 96 5.63 -16.81 -1.20
CA ASP A 96 5.90 -16.17 0.08
C ASP A 96 4.59 -15.73 0.76
N PHE A 97 3.61 -15.28 -0.03
CA PHE A 97 2.30 -14.88 0.49
C PHE A 97 1.48 -16.05 1.01
N LEU A 98 1.52 -17.20 0.32
CA LEU A 98 0.79 -18.41 0.69
C LEU A 98 1.58 -19.30 1.67
N SER A 99 2.81 -18.92 2.02
CA SER A 99 3.61 -19.66 2.99
C SER A 99 2.90 -19.63 4.33
N ILE A 100 2.23 -20.74 4.66
CA ILE A 100 1.57 -20.94 5.93
C ILE A 100 2.69 -20.90 7.00
N PRO A 101 2.61 -20.07 8.06
CA PRO A 101 3.49 -20.28 9.20
C PRO A 101 3.31 -21.72 9.64
N ASN A 102 4.40 -22.47 9.75
CA ASN A 102 4.41 -23.87 10.14
C ASN A 102 3.67 -24.01 11.48
N TYR A 103 2.38 -24.33 11.43
CA TYR A 103 1.56 -24.60 12.60
C TYR A 103 1.79 -26.08 12.92
N PRO A 104 2.40 -26.44 14.06
CA PRO A 104 2.67 -27.83 14.42
C PRO A 104 1.40 -28.58 14.87
N VAL A 105 0.23 -28.23 14.35
CA VAL A 105 -1.03 -28.94 14.66
C VAL A 105 -1.34 -29.92 13.55
N ASP A 106 -1.01 -31.17 13.86
CA ASP A 106 -1.34 -32.36 13.11
C ASP A 106 -2.87 -32.50 13.02
N LEU A 107 -3.44 -32.21 11.84
CA LEU A 107 -4.86 -32.46 11.53
C LEU A 107 -5.10 -33.92 11.09
N GLY A 108 -4.17 -34.83 11.39
CA GLY A 108 -4.26 -36.27 11.12
C GLY A 108 -5.23 -37.05 12.01
N TYR A 109 -6.37 -36.47 12.45
CA TYR A 109 -7.42 -37.21 13.14
C TYR A 109 -8.81 -36.59 12.95
N ILE A 110 -9.37 -36.70 11.75
CA ILE A 110 -10.82 -36.80 11.52
C ILE A 110 -11.04 -37.89 10.46
#